data_AF-A0A351GQR9-F1
#
_entry.id   AF-A0A351GQR9-F1
#
_cell.length_a   1.000
_cell.length_b   1.000
_cell.length_c   1.000
_cell.angle_alpha   90.00
_cell.angle_beta   90.00
_cell.angle_gamma   90.00
#
_symmetry.space_group_name_H-M   'P 1'
#
loop_
_entity.id
_entity.type
_entity.pdbx_description
1 polymer ?
#
loop_
_entity_poly.entity_id
_entity_poly.type
_entity_poly.pdbx_seq_one_letter_code
_entity_poly.pdbx_strand_id
1 'polypeptide(L)' 'MQKGDIVTLRIDRTRSKVFERSVTIDRNQAQFMRSVGKKLSRRTWRSGEYHTTATLTRDGQMISKLKSAITVP' A
#
# COMPACT_ATOMS: atom_id res chain seq x y z
N MET A 1 14.97 1.45 -4.51
CA MET A 1 13.97 1.15 -5.56
C MET A 1 14.46 1.71 -6.87
N GLN A 2 14.06 1.12 -7.99
CA GLN A 2 14.53 1.45 -9.34
C GLN A 2 13.35 1.71 -10.28
N LYS A 3 13.65 2.39 -11.40
CA LYS A 3 12.67 2.61 -12.47
C LYS A 3 12.20 1.26 -13.00
N GLY A 4 10.89 1.06 -13.08
CA GLY A 4 10.27 -0.20 -13.51
C GLY A 4 9.87 -1.13 -12.35
N ASP A 5 10.32 -0.85 -11.11
CA ASP A 5 9.81 -1.58 -9.95
C ASP A 5 8.31 -1.35 -9.81
N ILE A 6 7.56 -2.35 -9.34
CA ILE A 6 6.14 -2.21 -9.01
C ILE A 6 5.98 -2.35 -7.51
N VAL A 7 5.45 -1.30 -6.87
CA VAL A 7 5.03 -1.32 -5.47
C VAL A 7 3.54 -1.61 -5.42
N THR A 8 3.14 -2.68 -4.75
CA THR A 8 1.75 -2.97 -4.46
C THR A 8 1.48 -2.76 -2.98
N LEU A 9 0.58 -1.84 -2.66
CA LEU A 9 0.07 -1.66 -1.31
C LEU A 9 -1.28 -2.36 -1.19
N ARG A 10 -1.39 -3.19 -0.17
CA ARG A 10 -2.61 -3.88 0.21
C ARG A 10 -2.96 -3.58 1.65
N ILE A 11 -4.24 -3.33 1.92
CA ILE A 11 -4.79 -3.11 3.25
C ILE A 11 -5.96 -4.06 3.44
N ASP A 12 -5.83 -4.91 4.44
CA ASP A 12 -6.82 -5.89 4.85
C ASP A 12 -7.36 -5.50 6.24
N ARG A 13 -8.65 -5.68 6.45
CA ARG A 13 -9.25 -5.76 7.79
C ARG A 13 -9.39 -7.23 8.12
N THR A 14 -9.46 -7.61 9.40
CA THR A 14 -9.34 -8.97 9.94
C THR A 14 -10.21 -10.08 9.30
N ARG A 15 -11.14 -9.78 8.37
CA ARG A 15 -11.86 -10.76 7.55
C ARG A 15 -12.18 -10.28 6.12
N SER A 16 -11.60 -9.18 5.64
CA SER A 16 -11.98 -8.59 4.34
C SER A 16 -10.86 -7.75 3.72
N LYS A 17 -10.66 -7.89 2.40
CA LYS A 17 -9.78 -6.99 1.63
C LYS A 17 -10.43 -5.61 1.59
N VAL A 18 -9.76 -4.59 2.12
CA VAL A 18 -10.31 -3.23 2.15
C VAL A 18 -9.84 -2.41 0.97
N PHE A 19 -8.61 -2.68 0.53
CA PHE A 19 -7.94 -1.91 -0.51
C PHE A 19 -6.71 -2.65 -1.07
N GLU A 20 -6.53 -2.64 -2.38
CA GLU A 20 -5.31 -3.08 -3.05
C GLU A 20 -5.01 -2.12 -4.20
N ARG A 21 -3.75 -1.68 -4.30
CA ARG A 21 -3.33 -0.76 -5.35
C ARG A 21 -1.86 -0.98 -5.69
N SER A 22 -1.56 -1.07 -6.97
CA SER A 22 -0.20 -1.16 -7.50
C SER A 22 0.21 0.14 -8.20
N VAL A 23 1.50 0.46 -8.14
CA VAL A 23 2.13 1.54 -8.89
C VAL A 23 3.47 1.08 -9.44
N THR A 24 3.76 1.45 -10.68
CA THR A 24 5.10 1.34 -11.24
C THR A 24 5.92 2.56 -10.83
N ILE A 25 7.07 2.32 -10.21
CA ILE A 25 8.07 3.32 -9.86
C ILE A 25 8.68 3.82 -11.18
N ASP A 26 8.26 5.00 -11.65
CA ASP A 26 8.92 5.70 -12.74
C ASP A 26 9.85 6.81 -12.18
N ARG A 27 9.28 7.87 -11.59
CA ARG A 27 9.97 9.00 -10.96
C ARG A 27 9.18 9.57 -9.78
N ASN A 28 7.93 9.18 -9.63
CA ASN A 28 6.98 9.94 -8.80
C ASN A 28 6.46 9.18 -7.57
N GLN A 29 7.35 8.39 -6.96
CA GLN A 29 7.05 7.60 -5.77
C GLN A 29 6.46 8.44 -4.63
N ALA A 30 7.01 9.64 -4.41
CA ALA A 30 6.52 10.56 -3.39
C ALA A 30 5.08 11.02 -3.67
N GLN A 31 4.70 11.30 -4.92
CA GLN A 31 3.33 11.67 -5.25
C GLN A 31 2.37 10.49 -5.08
N PHE A 32 2.80 9.26 -5.40
CA PHE A 32 1.98 8.07 -5.14
C PHE A 32 1.71 7.89 -3.64
N MET A 33 2.76 7.91 -2.81
CA MET A 33 2.61 7.78 -1.35
C MET A 33 1.70 8.88 -0.78
N ARG A 34 1.84 10.12 -1.26
CA ARG A 34 0.94 11.23 -0.91
C ARG A 34 -0.50 11.00 -1.38
N SER A 35 -0.70 10.49 -2.60
CA SER A 35 -2.04 10.25 -3.16
C SER A 35 -2.77 9.12 -2.44
N VAL A 36 -2.05 8.05 -2.09
CA VAL A 36 -2.56 6.94 -1.31
C VAL A 36 -2.88 7.43 0.09
N GLY A 37 -1.91 8.05 0.78
CA GLY A 37 -2.14 8.64 2.11
C GLY A 37 -3.33 9.59 2.16
N LYS A 38 -3.49 10.47 1.16
CA LYS A 38 -4.64 11.39 1.04
C LYS A 38 -5.96 10.68 0.75
N LYS A 39 -5.95 9.57 -0.01
CA LYS A 39 -7.16 8.78 -0.27
C LYS A 39 -7.54 7.93 0.94
N LEU A 40 -6.55 7.45 1.70
CA LEU A 40 -6.76 6.83 3.00
C LEU A 40 -7.39 7.85 3.96
N SER A 41 -6.85 9.07 4.08
CA SER A 41 -7.40 10.08 5.00
C SER A 41 -8.81 10.56 4.64
N ARG A 42 -9.17 10.57 3.34
CA ARG A 42 -10.52 10.96 2.87
C ARG A 42 -11.59 9.90 3.07
N ARG A 43 -11.22 8.62 3.22
CA ARG A 43 -12.18 7.54 3.44
C ARG A 43 -12.50 7.48 4.92
N THR A 44 -13.78 7.46 5.29
CA THR A 44 -14.16 7.22 6.69
C THR A 44 -13.89 5.75 7.02
N TRP A 45 -12.74 5.48 7.63
CA TRP A 45 -12.40 4.13 8.09
C TRP A 45 -13.27 3.81 9.30
N ARG A 46 -13.83 2.60 9.33
CA ARG A 46 -14.44 2.10 10.56
C ARG A 46 -13.34 1.88 11.59
N SER A 47 -13.63 2.09 12.87
CA SER A 47 -12.70 1.75 13.93
C SER A 47 -12.33 0.26 13.89
N GLY A 48 -11.10 -0.04 14.29
CA GLY A 48 -10.54 -1.37 14.31
C GLY A 48 -9.16 -1.48 13.68
N GLU A 49 -8.66 -2.70 13.65
CA GLU A 49 -7.31 -3.03 13.18
C GLU A 49 -7.26 -3.26 11.67
N TYR A 50 -6.25 -2.68 11.04
CA TYR A 50 -5.95 -2.80 9.62
C TYR A 50 -4.53 -3.31 9.43
N HIS A 51 -4.41 -4.38 8.67
CA HIS A 51 -3.14 -4.95 8.27
C HIS A 51 -2.75 -4.42 6.89
N THR A 52 -1.61 -3.76 6.83
CA THR A 52 -1.03 -3.25 5.59
C THR A 52 0.11 -4.17 5.15
N THR A 53 0.15 -4.49 3.86
CA THR A 53 1.24 -5.20 3.21
C THR A 53 1.67 -4.41 1.99
N ALA A 54 2.92 -3.95 1.97
CA ALA A 54 3.55 -3.39 0.79
C ALA A 54 4.51 -4.42 0.18
N THR A 55 4.32 -4.78 -1.09
CA THR A 55 5.26 -5.64 -1.83
C THR A 55 5.96 -4.83 -2.90
N LEU A 56 7.27 -5.03 -3.03
CA LEU A 56 8.08 -4.50 -4.11
C LEU A 56 8.42 -5.64 -5.04
N THR A 57 8.09 -5.48 -6.31
CA THR A 57 8.39 -6.44 -7.37
C THR A 57 9.25 -5.77 -8.45
N ARG A 58 10.20 -6.50 -9.01
CA ARG A 58 11.03 -6.10 -10.16
C ARG A 58 11.01 -7.24 -11.15
N ASP A 59 10.66 -6.96 -12.40
CA ASP A 59 10.59 -7.97 -13.47
C ASP A 59 9.74 -9.20 -13.08
N GLY A 60 8.64 -8.95 -12.36
CA GLY A 60 7.74 -10.00 -11.86
C GLY A 60 8.22 -10.72 -10.59
N GLN A 61 9.47 -10.51 -10.15
CA GLN A 61 10.02 -11.12 -8.95
C GLN A 61 9.83 -10.23 -7.72
N MET A 62 9.31 -10.78 -6.61
CA MET A 62 9.21 -10.05 -5.35
C MET A 62 10.59 -9.89 -4.72
N ILE A 63 11.05 -8.65 -4.57
CA ILE A 63 12.36 -8.32 -4.01
C ILE A 63 12.26 -7.72 -2.59
N SER A 64 11.07 -7.27 -2.17
CA SER A 64 10.85 -6.82 -0.80
C SER A 64 9.39 -6.93 -0.39
N LYS A 65 9.15 -7.08 0.91
CA LYS A 65 7.83 -7.10 1.53
C LYS A 65 7.89 -6.43 2.89
N LEU A 66 7.02 -5.44 3.10
CA LEU A 66 6.81 -4.77 4.38
C LEU A 66 5.40 -5.05 4.87
N LYS A 67 5.28 -5.40 6.15
CA LYS A 67 3.99 -5.58 6.83
C LYS A 67 3.92 -4.59 7.99
N SER A 68 2.76 -3.98 8.18
CA SER A 68 2.51 -3.08 9.32
C SER A 68 1.04 -3.15 9.71
N ALA A 69 0.73 -2.94 10.98
CA ALA A 69 -0.63 -2.89 11.50
C ALA A 69 -0.95 -1.46 11.95
N ILE A 70 -2.16 -1.00 11.65
CA ILE A 70 -2.65 0.33 12.02
C ILE A 70 -4.00 0.15 12.70
N THR A 71 -4.16 0.73 13.89
CA THR A 71 -5.44 0.78 14.59
C THR A 71 -6.09 2.13 14.34
N VAL A 72 -7.32 2.11 13.82
CA VAL A 72 -8.16 3.31 13.75
C VAL A 72 -9.06 3.29 15.01
N PRO A 73 -8.97 4.31 15.89
CA PRO A 73 -9.83 4.41 17.08
C PRO A 73 -11.30 4.64 16.71
#